data_AF-A0A1H3NEB6-F1
#
_entry.id   AF-A0A1H3NEB6-F1
#
_cell.length_a   1.000
_cell.length_b   1.000
_cell.length_c   1.000
_cell.angle_alpha   90.00
_cell.angle_beta   90.00
_cell.angle_gamma   90.00
#
_symmetry.space_group_name_H-M   'P 1'
#
loop_
_entity.id
_entity.type
_entity.pdbx_description
1 polymer ?
#
loop_
_entity_poly.entity_id
_entity_poly.type
_entity_poly.pdbx_seq_one_letter_code
_entity_poly.pdbx_strand_id
1 'polypeptide(L)' 'MTFTSMVYAREMRFHEVPDTQVEFTGHPGEESASGSERTHLPDPVLAGVTYREVHVDYRIVSRLRTEPGCGSDGSS' A
#
# COMPACT_ATOMS: atom_id res chain seq x y z
N MET A 1 -1.09 -3.91 13.02
CA MET A 1 -0.48 -2.59 12.80
C MET A 1 -0.99 -2.04 11.48
N THR A 2 -1.25 -0.75 11.41
CA THR A 2 -1.74 -0.11 10.18
C THR A 2 -0.92 1.15 9.92
N PHE A 3 -0.46 1.28 8.69
CA PHE A 3 0.20 2.47 8.18
C PHE A 3 -0.69 3.12 7.14
N THR A 4 -0.88 4.42 7.27
CA THR A 4 -1.65 5.23 6.32
C THR A 4 -0.82 6.42 5.91
N SER A 5 -0.85 6.75 4.61
CA SER A 5 -0.24 7.95 4.07
C SER A 5 -1.21 8.61 3.11
N MET A 6 -1.18 9.94 3.07
CA MET A 6 -2.13 10.75 2.30
C MET A 6 -1.35 11.80 1.51
N VAL A 7 -1.63 11.89 0.22
CA VAL A 7 -0.98 12.84 -0.69
C VAL A 7 -2.02 13.73 -1.33
N TYR A 8 -1.85 15.04 -1.13
CA TYR A 8 -2.65 16.07 -1.78
C TYR A 8 -1.77 16.92 -2.71
N ALA A 9 -2.26 17.16 -3.92
CA ALA A 9 -1.62 18.09 -4.84
C ALA A 9 -2.67 18.91 -5.58
N ARG A 10 -2.43 20.23 -5.68
CA ARG A 10 -3.30 21.09 -6.50
C ARG A 10 -3.12 20.80 -7.98
N GLU A 11 -1.88 20.56 -8.40
CA GLU A 11 -1.53 20.12 -9.76
C GLU A 11 -0.46 19.02 -9.68
N MET A 12 -0.60 17.98 -10.50
CA MET A 12 0.37 16.88 -10.61
C MET A 12 0.54 16.50 -12.08
N ARG A 13 1.79 16.38 -12.52
CA ARG A 13 2.13 15.97 -13.89
C ARG A 13 3.17 14.86 -13.86
N PHE A 14 2.89 13.81 -14.62
CA PHE A 14 3.82 12.71 -14.83
C PHE A 14 4.58 12.95 -16.14
N HIS A 15 5.91 12.98 -16.07
CA HIS A 15 6.75 13.12 -17.26
C HIS A 15 6.74 11.84 -18.10
N GLU A 16 6.73 10.69 -17.42
CA GLU A 16 6.61 9.36 -18.00
C GLU A 16 5.53 8.59 -17.22
N VAL A 17 4.89 7.61 -17.87
CA VAL A 17 3.93 6.75 -17.17
C VAL A 17 4.73 5.91 -16.16
N PRO A 18 4.45 6.02 -14.86
CA PRO A 18 5.19 5.29 -13.86
C PRO A 18 4.89 3.78 -14.00
N ASP A 19 5.93 2.97 -13.91
CA ASP A 19 5.77 1.52 -13.76
C ASP A 19 5.37 1.25 -12.31
N THR A 20 4.07 1.21 -12.05
CA THR A 20 3.52 0.94 -10.72
C THR A 20 3.09 -0.53 -10.65
N GLN A 21 3.98 -1.39 -10.16
CA GLN A 21 3.61 -2.73 -9.75
C GLN A 21 2.93 -2.67 -8.38
N VAL A 22 1.61 -2.95 -8.33
CA VAL A 22 0.89 -3.15 -7.07
C VAL A 22 1.21 -4.56 -6.57
N GLU A 23 2.26 -4.70 -5.78
CA GLU A 23 2.52 -5.95 -5.07
C GLU A 23 1.56 -6.06 -3.88
N PHE A 24 0.58 -6.95 -4.00
CA PHE A 24 -0.10 -7.51 -2.84
C PHE A 24 0.87 -8.48 -2.18
N THR A 25 1.76 -8.00 -1.32
CA THR A 25 2.63 -8.87 -0.51
C THR A 25 1.82 -9.51 0.62
N GLY A 26 0.91 -10.41 0.25
CA GLY A 26 0.28 -11.36 1.15
C GLY A 26 0.68 -12.76 0.69
N HIS A 27 1.64 -13.39 1.38
CA HIS A 27 1.85 -14.83 1.21
C HIS A 27 0.57 -15.56 1.61
N PRO A 28 0.22 -16.71 0.98
CA PRO A 28 -0.87 -17.55 1.46
C PRO A 28 -0.52 -18.05 2.88
N GLY A 29 -1.04 -17.38 3.89
CA GLY A 29 -0.70 -17.60 5.31
C GLY A 29 -0.40 -16.31 6.09
N GLU A 30 -0.09 -15.21 5.40
CA GLU A 30 0.22 -13.89 5.95
C GLU A 30 -0.88 -12.90 5.51
N GLU A 31 -1.72 -12.44 6.44
CA GLU A 31 -2.74 -11.44 6.16
C GLU A 31 -2.14 -10.02 6.19
N SER A 32 -1.30 -9.72 5.21
CA SER A 32 -0.87 -8.36 4.89
C SER A 32 -1.65 -7.88 3.66
N ALA A 33 -2.38 -6.77 3.81
CA ALA A 33 -3.19 -6.17 2.74
C ALA A 33 -2.74 -4.72 2.50
N SER A 34 -2.36 -4.39 1.27
CA SER A 34 -2.04 -3.04 0.81
C SER A 34 -3.07 -2.56 -0.22
N GLY A 35 -3.35 -1.25 -0.24
CA GLY A 35 -4.25 -0.66 -1.22
C GLY A 35 -4.13 0.86 -1.30
N SER A 36 -4.52 1.43 -2.46
CA SER A 36 -4.59 2.87 -2.70
C SER A 36 -5.97 3.29 -3.18
N GLU A 37 -6.53 4.34 -2.60
CA GLU A 37 -7.72 5.02 -3.12
C GLU A 37 -7.28 6.33 -3.81
N ARG A 38 -7.79 6.58 -5.02
CA ARG A 38 -7.33 7.69 -5.89
C ARG A 38 -8.52 8.53 -6.32
N THR A 39 -8.43 9.83 -6.11
CA THR A 39 -9.40 10.81 -6.60
C THR A 39 -8.75 11.70 -7.64
N HIS A 40 -9.45 11.92 -8.76
CA HIS A 40 -9.00 12.71 -9.92
C HIS A 40 -7.68 12.26 -10.54
N LEU A 41 -7.30 10.99 -10.32
CA LEU A 41 -6.07 10.42 -10.84
C LEU A 41 -6.31 8.98 -11.32
N PRO A 42 -6.51 8.77 -12.64
CA PRO A 42 -6.85 7.46 -13.20
C PRO A 42 -5.68 6.49 -13.10
N ASP A 43 -5.98 5.19 -13.08
CA ASP A 43 -4.98 4.12 -13.15
C ASP A 43 -5.20 3.29 -14.43
N PRO A 44 -4.25 3.28 -15.40
CA PRO A 44 -2.98 4.00 -15.41
C PRO A 44 -3.12 5.52 -15.68
N VAL A 45 -2.10 6.30 -15.31
CA VAL A 45 -1.99 7.73 -15.69
C VAL A 45 -1.41 7.89 -17.09
N LEU A 46 -1.60 9.08 -17.67
CA LEU A 46 -1.02 9.46 -18.96
C LEU A 46 0.16 10.42 -18.77
N ALA A 47 1.23 10.19 -19.54
CA ALA A 47 2.37 11.08 -19.59
C ALA A 47 1.98 12.45 -20.17
N GLY A 48 2.55 13.52 -19.61
CA GLY A 48 2.36 14.88 -20.09
C GLY A 48 1.04 15.56 -19.68
N VAL A 49 0.10 14.84 -19.07
CA VAL A 49 -1.16 15.41 -18.58
C VAL A 49 -0.98 16.02 -17.19
N THR A 50 -1.49 17.23 -17.00
CA THR A 50 -1.60 17.86 -15.68
C THR A 50 -2.96 17.52 -15.08
N TYR A 51 -2.94 16.73 -14.01
CA TYR A 51 -4.10 16.44 -13.18
C TYR A 51 -4.25 17.51 -12.11
N ARG A 52 -5.49 17.80 -11.72
CA ARG A 52 -5.82 18.85 -10.76
C ARG A 52 -6.58 18.29 -9.59
N GLU A 53 -6.37 18.90 -8.41
CA GLU A 53 -7.06 18.52 -7.17
C GLU A 53 -6.90 17.02 -6.90
N VAL A 54 -5.66 16.54 -7.02
CA VAL A 54 -5.30 15.14 -6.88
C VAL A 54 -5.26 14.78 -5.40
N HIS A 55 -5.87 13.65 -5.08
CA HIS A 55 -5.85 13.07 -3.76
C HIS A 55 -5.59 11.56 -3.83
N VAL A 56 -4.60 11.10 -3.07
CA VAL A 56 -4.24 9.68 -2.99
C VAL A 56 -4.12 9.26 -1.52
N ASP A 57 -4.94 8.32 -1.12
CA ASP A 57 -4.88 7.64 0.17
C ASP A 57 -4.21 6.29 -0.02
N TYR A 58 -3.21 6.00 0.81
CA TYR A 58 -2.51 4.72 0.79
C TYR A 58 -2.58 4.05 2.15
N ARG A 59 -2.92 2.76 2.17
CA ARG A 59 -3.07 1.98 3.41
C ARG A 59 -2.33 0.65 3.30
N ILE A 60 -1.54 0.36 4.32
CA ILE A 60 -0.95 -0.97 4.58
C ILE A 60 -1.49 -1.48 5.91
N VAL A 61 -2.05 -2.68 5.90
CA VAL A 61 -2.46 -3.41 7.09
C VAL A 61 -1.61 -4.65 7.21
N SER A 62 -0.93 -4.80 8.36
CA SER A 62 -0.17 -6.02 8.68
C SER A 62 -0.59 -6.52 10.05
N ARG A 63 -0.84 -7.83 10.17
CA ARG A 63 -0.96 -8.48 11.48
C ARG A 63 0.36 -9.15 11.82
N LEU A 64 0.92 -8.81 12.98
CA LEU A 64 2.04 -9.56 13.54
C LEU A 64 1.47 -10.85 14.13
N ARG A 65 1.88 -12.01 13.60
CA ARG A 65 1.71 -13.26 14.34
C ARG A 65 2.76 -13.27 15.44
N THR A 66 2.30 -13.22 16.69
CA THR A 66 3.13 -13.67 17.80
C THR A 66 3.24 -15.18 17.64
N GLU A 67 4.40 -15.67 17.19
CA GLU A 67 4.73 -17.08 17.33
C GLU A 67 4.70 -17.38 18.84
N PRO A 68 3.92 -18.37 19.32
CA PRO A 68 4.09 -18.82 20.69
C PRO A 68 5.55 -19.26 20.80
N GLY A 69 6.30 -18.58 21.67
CA GLY A 69 7.70 -18.88 21.89
C GLY A 69 7.86 -20.38 22.14
N CYS A 70 8.92 -20.96 21.58
CA CYS A 70 9.35 -22.32 21.86
C CYS A 70 9.74 -22.42 23.34
N GLY A 71 8.74 -22.54 24.21
CA GLY A 71 8.87 -23.04 25.57
C GLY A 71 8.98 -24.55 25.48
N SER A 72 10.18 -25.01 25.12
CA SER A 72 10.60 -26.34 25.53
C SER A 72 10.83 -26.28 27.03
N ASP A 73 10.01 -26.99 27.80
CA ASP A 73 10.55 -27.77 28.91
C ASP A 73 9.59 -28.94 29.18
N GLY A 74 10.18 -30.14 29.12
CA GLY A 74 9.54 -31.36 29.58
C GLY A 74 9.49 -31.44 31.10
N SER A 75 9.07 -32.62 31.56
CA SER A 75 8.95 -33.07 32.97
C SER A 75 7.68 -32.58 33.67
N SER A 76 6.85 -33.44 34.27
CA SER A 76 6.90 -34.87 34.58
C SER A 76 5.50 -35.41 34.81
#